data_AF-A0A2C6B646-F1
#
_entry.id   AF-A0A2C6B646-F1
#
_cell.length_a   1.000
_cell.length_b   1.000
_cell.length_c   1.000
_cell.angle_alpha   90.00
_cell.angle_beta   90.00
_cell.angle_gamma   90.00
#
_symmetry.space_group_name_H-M   'P 1'
#
loop_
_entity.id
_entity.type
_entity.pdbx_description
1 polymer ?
#
loop_
_entity_poly.entity_id
_entity_poly.type
_entity_poly.pdbx_seq_one_letter_code
_entity_poly.pdbx_strand_id
1 'polypeptide(L)'
;MKYIVTLIICLASLLVMGIALNDDNTIKITATDPIGVNLEMGSGPNCTTSRRICTAQATAQRKRQAGVELFGEMHVNNNNQLVLKFPRSEMQPQVAMEQFKNNQFLLTDHFDLPSEILQEMQIKNQCRIEAGSYPVVDDEDFYIVNLTLSAQE
;
A
#
# COMPACT_ATOMS: atom_id res chain seq x y z
N MET A 1 40.05 22.09 1.19
CA MET A 1 39.14 21.04 0.69
C MET A 1 38.40 20.43 1.87
N LYS A 2 37.14 20.81 2.10
CA LYS A 2 36.25 20.18 3.09
C LYS A 2 34.84 20.23 2.50
N TYR A 3 34.35 19.09 2.02
CA TYR A 3 32.95 18.92 1.66
C TYR A 3 32.15 18.70 2.95
N ILE A 4 31.23 19.61 3.22
CA ILE A 4 30.22 19.47 4.27
C ILE A 4 29.14 18.56 3.68
N VAL A 5 28.93 17.41 4.30
CA VAL A 5 27.84 16.48 3.98
C VAL A 5 26.54 17.13 4.45
N THR A 6 25.73 17.58 3.49
CA THR A 6 24.37 18.07 3.75
C THR A 6 23.46 16.86 3.90
N LEU A 7 23.17 16.51 5.16
CA LEU A 7 22.11 15.58 5.54
C LEU A 7 20.76 16.26 5.23
N ILE A 8 20.12 15.90 4.12
CA ILE A 8 18.76 16.37 3.79
C ILE A 8 17.78 15.46 4.52
N ILE A 9 17.40 15.91 5.71
CA ILE A 9 16.31 15.34 6.49
C ILE A 9 14.99 15.72 5.81
N CYS A 10 14.13 14.74 5.52
CA CYS A 10 12.74 14.96 5.17
C CYS A 10 11.91 15.34 6.44
N LEU A 11 12.18 16.49 7.06
CA LEU A 11 11.47 17.07 8.22
C LEU A 11 11.67 18.61 8.21
N ALA A 12 10.84 19.52 8.73
CA ALA A 12 9.70 19.57 9.67
C ALA A 12 8.88 20.86 9.32
N SER A 13 7.65 21.12 9.82
CA SER A 13 7.26 21.56 11.18
C SER A 13 5.73 21.50 11.32
N LEU A 14 5.12 21.09 12.45
CA LEU A 14 4.95 21.90 13.67
C LEU A 14 4.65 21.02 14.92
N LEU A 15 5.19 21.46 16.06
CA LEU A 15 4.84 21.05 17.44
C LEU A 15 3.37 21.37 17.80
N VAL A 16 2.73 20.55 18.64
CA VAL A 16 2.35 20.85 20.06
C VAL A 16 1.49 19.70 20.63
N MET A 17 1.94 19.22 21.80
CA MET A 17 1.23 18.53 22.89
C MET A 17 -0.15 17.90 22.66
N GLY A 18 -0.25 16.60 22.96
CA GLY A 18 -1.51 15.93 23.27
C GLY A 18 -1.33 14.43 23.35
N ILE A 19 -0.98 13.91 24.54
CA ILE A 19 -1.12 12.50 24.84
C ILE A 19 -2.63 12.22 24.88
N ALA A 20 -3.13 11.50 23.90
CA ALA A 20 -4.40 10.79 23.99
C ALA A 20 -4.16 9.37 23.44
N LEU A 21 -3.85 8.45 24.37
CA LEU A 21 -4.12 7.04 24.17
C LEU A 21 -5.63 6.93 24.00
N ASN A 22 -6.10 6.70 22.78
CA ASN A 22 -7.50 6.39 22.52
C ASN A 22 -7.52 5.00 21.89
N ASP A 23 -8.03 4.04 22.67
CA ASP A 23 -8.29 2.65 22.31
C ASP A 23 -9.44 2.53 21.29
N ASP A 24 -9.33 3.22 20.17
CA ASP A 24 -10.23 3.08 19.03
C ASP A 24 -9.36 2.70 17.82
N ASN A 25 -9.17 1.40 17.63
CA ASN A 25 -8.47 0.83 16.47
C ASN A 25 -9.28 0.99 15.16
N THR A 26 -10.25 1.91 15.14
CA THR A 26 -11.03 2.29 13.97
C THR A 26 -10.23 3.29 13.15
N ILE A 27 -9.56 2.77 12.11
CA ILE A 27 -8.84 3.56 11.13
C ILE A 27 -9.81 4.60 10.53
N LYS A 28 -9.63 5.88 10.89
CA LYS A 28 -10.36 7.00 10.27
C LYS A 28 -9.82 7.25 8.86
N ILE A 29 -10.52 6.72 7.86
CA ILE A 29 -10.22 6.87 6.43
C ILE A 29 -10.80 8.19 5.90
N THR A 30 -9.95 9.16 5.55
CA THR A 30 -10.12 10.29 4.58
C THR A 30 -8.75 11.02 4.47
N ALA A 31 -8.33 11.74 3.42
CA ALA A 31 -9.03 12.54 2.40
C ALA A 31 -8.31 12.58 1.02
N THR A 32 -8.01 11.43 0.44
CA THR A 32 -7.96 11.29 -1.03
C THR A 32 -9.05 10.31 -1.45
N ASP A 33 -9.71 10.59 -2.57
CA ASP A 33 -10.65 9.62 -3.12
C ASP A 33 -9.91 8.30 -3.33
N PRO A 34 -10.46 7.16 -2.87
CA PRO A 34 -9.80 5.90 -3.09
C PRO A 34 -9.67 5.68 -4.59
N ILE A 35 -8.46 5.35 -5.02
CA ILE A 35 -8.18 4.93 -6.38
C ILE A 35 -8.35 3.41 -6.43
N GLY A 36 -9.08 2.93 -7.43
CA GLY A 36 -9.12 1.50 -7.67
C GLY A 36 -7.74 1.08 -8.19
N VAL A 37 -7.22 -0.05 -7.72
CA VAL A 37 -5.95 -0.60 -8.17
C VAL A 37 -6.13 -2.07 -8.51
N ASN A 38 -5.79 -2.41 -9.75
CA ASN A 38 -5.61 -3.79 -10.15
C ASN A 38 -4.16 -4.19 -9.84
N LEU A 39 -3.98 -5.26 -9.07
CA LEU A 39 -2.69 -5.85 -8.75
C LEU A 39 -2.61 -7.23 -9.40
N GLU A 40 -1.61 -7.40 -10.24
CA GLU A 40 -1.21 -8.73 -10.70
C GLU A 40 -0.15 -9.26 -9.73
N MET A 41 -0.41 -10.43 -9.15
CA MET A 41 0.56 -11.15 -8.34
C MET A 41 1.12 -12.31 -9.16
N GLY A 42 2.05 -13.06 -8.60
CA GLY A 42 2.39 -14.38 -9.10
C GLY A 42 3.84 -14.53 -9.54
N SER A 43 4.04 -15.44 -10.48
CA SER A 43 5.32 -15.88 -11.03
C SER A 43 5.17 -16.04 -12.54
N GLY A 44 5.78 -15.15 -13.31
CA GLY A 44 5.62 -15.05 -14.77
C GLY A 44 6.79 -14.32 -15.42
N PRO A 45 6.81 -14.10 -16.74
CA PRO A 45 7.94 -13.44 -17.40
C PRO A 45 8.19 -12.00 -16.89
N ASN A 46 7.14 -11.35 -16.36
CA ASN A 46 7.23 -10.05 -15.67
C ASN A 46 7.31 -10.18 -14.14
N CYS A 47 7.30 -11.40 -13.59
CA CYS A 47 7.45 -11.71 -12.16
C CYS A 47 8.46 -12.85 -11.98
N THR A 48 9.74 -12.51 -11.90
CA THR A 48 10.87 -13.44 -12.01
C THR A 48 11.11 -14.34 -10.80
N THR A 49 10.31 -14.23 -9.74
CA THR A 49 10.37 -15.08 -8.54
C THR A 49 8.96 -15.30 -7.99
N SER A 50 8.80 -16.27 -7.10
CA SER A 50 7.50 -16.59 -6.50
C SER A 50 6.98 -15.47 -5.59
N ARG A 51 5.82 -14.91 -5.96
CA ARG A 51 4.87 -14.10 -5.15
C ARG A 51 5.26 -12.65 -4.86
N ARG A 52 5.63 -11.91 -5.91
CA ARG A 52 5.73 -10.45 -5.90
C ARG A 52 4.43 -9.80 -6.39
N ILE A 53 4.20 -8.54 -6.03
CA ILE A 53 3.34 -7.67 -6.83
C ILE A 53 4.11 -7.42 -8.13
N CYS A 54 3.57 -7.89 -9.24
CA CYS A 54 4.22 -7.81 -10.54
C CYS A 54 3.97 -6.46 -11.21
N THR A 55 2.71 -6.05 -11.19
CA THR A 55 2.22 -4.81 -11.76
C THR A 55 1.12 -4.28 -10.84
N ALA A 56 1.04 -2.96 -10.75
CA ALA A 56 -0.10 -2.27 -10.18
C ALA A 56 -0.57 -1.27 -11.22
N GLN A 57 -1.89 -1.22 -11.45
CA GLN A 57 -2.48 -0.28 -12.38
C GLN A 57 -3.62 0.46 -11.71
N ALA A 58 -3.58 1.78 -11.80
CA ALA A 58 -4.73 2.57 -11.40
C ALA A 58 -5.91 2.29 -12.35
N THR A 59 -7.10 2.14 -11.79
CA THR A 59 -8.32 1.94 -12.58
C THR A 59 -9.34 3.01 -12.29
N ALA A 60 -9.76 3.68 -13.37
CA ALA A 60 -10.86 4.65 -13.34
C ALA A 60 -12.21 3.99 -13.01
N GLN A 61 -12.35 2.68 -13.30
CA GLN A 61 -13.52 1.89 -12.93
C GLN A 61 -13.15 1.10 -11.68
N ARG A 62 -13.76 1.41 -10.53
CA ARG A 62 -13.56 0.68 -9.25
C ARG A 62 -14.14 -0.74 -9.33
N LYS A 63 -13.59 -1.56 -10.22
CA LYS A 63 -13.97 -2.93 -10.52
C LYS A 63 -12.74 -3.69 -10.98
N ARG A 64 -12.67 -4.96 -10.59
CA ARG A 64 -11.67 -5.90 -11.11
C ARG A 64 -11.76 -6.04 -12.62
N GLN A 65 -10.61 -5.90 -13.28
CA GLN A 65 -10.46 -6.25 -14.70
C GLN A 65 -10.23 -7.76 -14.88
N ALA A 66 -10.65 -8.30 -16.03
CA ALA A 66 -10.44 -9.71 -16.34
C ALA A 66 -8.94 -10.04 -16.39
N GLY A 67 -8.53 -11.15 -15.77
CA GLY A 67 -7.13 -11.59 -15.71
C GLY A 67 -6.33 -11.05 -14.52
N VAL A 68 -6.84 -10.05 -13.80
CA VAL A 68 -6.20 -9.51 -12.59
C VAL A 68 -6.38 -10.47 -11.43
N GLU A 69 -5.35 -10.71 -10.63
CA GLU A 69 -5.39 -11.65 -9.51
C GLU A 69 -5.95 -11.03 -8.23
N LEU A 70 -5.58 -9.79 -7.92
CA LEU A 70 -6.06 -9.01 -6.80
C LEU A 70 -6.61 -7.65 -7.27
N PHE A 71 -7.80 -7.30 -6.82
CA PHE A 71 -8.33 -5.95 -6.98
C PHE A 71 -8.53 -5.34 -5.60
N GLY A 72 -8.17 -4.08 -5.45
CA GLY A 72 -8.35 -3.34 -4.21
C GLY A 72 -8.46 -1.84 -4.44
N GLU A 73 -8.59 -1.13 -3.32
CA GLU A 73 -8.56 0.31 -3.28
C GLU A 73 -7.30 0.76 -2.55
N MET A 74 -6.61 1.74 -3.10
CA MET A 74 -5.45 2.37 -2.50
C MET A 74 -5.80 3.80 -2.10
N HIS A 75 -5.41 4.20 -0.90
CA HIS A 75 -5.55 5.59 -0.44
C HIS A 75 -4.47 5.94 0.57
N VAL A 76 -4.31 7.23 0.85
CA VAL A 76 -3.43 7.73 1.90
C VAL A 76 -4.29 8.18 3.08
N ASN A 77 -4.00 7.67 4.28
CA ASN A 77 -4.73 8.06 5.47
C ASN A 77 -4.20 9.38 6.07
N ASN A 78 -4.87 9.88 7.11
CA ASN A 78 -4.49 11.12 7.80
C ASN A 78 -3.09 11.06 8.46
N ASN A 79 -2.51 9.87 8.64
CA ASN A 79 -1.17 9.67 9.17
C ASN A 79 -0.11 9.56 8.06
N ASN A 80 -0.45 9.92 6.82
CA ASN A 80 0.39 9.77 5.63
C ASN A 80 0.85 8.33 5.37
N GLN A 81 0.06 7.33 5.77
CA GLN A 81 0.32 5.92 5.47
C GLN A 81 -0.48 5.49 4.25
N LEU A 82 0.09 4.60 3.44
CA LEU A 82 -0.63 3.96 2.35
C LEU A 82 -1.53 2.87 2.93
N VAL A 83 -2.79 2.88 2.55
CA VAL A 83 -3.77 1.87 2.98
C VAL A 83 -4.29 1.15 1.76
N LEU A 84 -4.19 -0.18 1.78
CA LEU A 84 -4.79 -1.07 0.78
C LEU A 84 -6.03 -1.71 1.38
N LYS A 85 -7.15 -1.64 0.66
CA LYS A 85 -8.38 -2.35 1.00
C LYS A 85 -8.69 -3.34 -0.10
N PHE A 86 -8.76 -4.62 0.23
CA PHE A 86 -9.13 -5.66 -0.73
C PHE A 86 -10.53 -6.19 -0.39
N PRO A 87 -11.54 -6.01 -1.27
CA PRO A 87 -12.85 -6.60 -1.06
C PRO A 87 -12.76 -8.14 -1.07
N ARG A 88 -13.26 -8.79 -0.04
CA ARG A 88 -13.23 -10.27 0.07
C ARG A 88 -14.04 -10.93 -1.03
N SER A 89 -15.18 -10.33 -1.36
CA SER A 89 -16.11 -10.82 -2.39
C SER A 89 -15.51 -10.83 -3.80
N GLU A 90 -14.51 -9.97 -4.06
CA GLU A 90 -13.83 -9.89 -5.37
C GLU A 90 -12.54 -10.72 -5.42
N MET A 91 -12.11 -11.30 -4.30
CA MET A 91 -10.86 -12.05 -4.18
C MET A 91 -11.09 -13.54 -4.47
N GLN A 92 -10.19 -14.15 -5.25
CA GLN A 92 -10.20 -15.60 -5.42
C GLN A 92 -9.76 -16.27 -4.11
N PRO A 93 -10.42 -17.35 -3.64
CA PRO A 93 -10.07 -18.00 -2.38
C PRO A 93 -8.61 -18.48 -2.30
N GLN A 94 -8.06 -18.97 -3.41
CA GLN A 94 -6.66 -19.39 -3.46
C GLN A 94 -5.70 -18.21 -3.22
N VAL A 95 -5.96 -17.06 -3.85
CA VAL A 95 -5.16 -15.85 -3.65
C VAL A 95 -5.27 -15.36 -2.20
N ALA A 96 -6.47 -15.39 -1.63
CA ALA A 96 -6.70 -15.05 -0.22
C ALA A 96 -5.86 -15.92 0.73
N MET A 97 -5.91 -17.24 0.56
CA MET A 97 -5.15 -18.19 1.37
C MET A 97 -3.63 -18.05 1.22
N GLU A 98 -3.16 -17.60 0.06
CA GLU A 98 -1.74 -17.46 -0.22
C GLU A 98 -1.16 -16.15 0.29
N GLN A 99 -1.90 -15.05 0.15
CA GLN A 99 -1.42 -13.70 0.45
C GLN A 99 -1.79 -13.21 1.85
N PHE A 100 -2.88 -13.73 2.43
CA PHE A 100 -3.38 -13.34 3.74
C PHE A 100 -3.33 -14.55 4.69
N LYS A 101 -2.20 -14.73 5.38
CA LYS A 101 -1.98 -15.84 6.32
C LYS A 101 -1.73 -15.33 7.72
N ASN A 102 -2.36 -15.97 8.72
CA ASN A 102 -2.17 -15.63 10.14
C ASN A 102 -2.38 -14.13 10.42
N ASN A 103 -3.40 -13.51 9.81
CA ASN A 103 -3.68 -12.08 9.89
C ASN A 103 -2.53 -11.19 9.40
N GLN A 104 -1.74 -11.68 8.45
CA GLN A 104 -0.66 -10.94 7.82
C GLN A 104 -0.80 -10.98 6.30
N PHE A 105 -0.54 -9.84 5.67
CA PHE A 105 -0.31 -9.69 4.25
C PHE A 105 1.19 -9.78 4.00
N LEU A 106 1.63 -10.77 3.21
CA LEU A 106 3.05 -10.98 2.93
C LEU A 106 3.44 -10.36 1.60
N LEU A 107 4.35 -9.39 1.64
CA LEU A 107 5.01 -8.85 0.46
C LEU A 107 6.46 -9.33 0.46
N THR A 108 6.83 -10.20 -0.49
CA THR A 108 8.16 -10.85 -0.48
C THR A 108 9.29 -9.91 -0.89
N ASP A 109 8.97 -8.84 -1.61
CA ASP A 109 9.96 -7.94 -2.21
C ASP A 109 9.44 -6.52 -2.23
N HIS A 110 10.38 -5.57 -2.23
CA HIS A 110 10.02 -4.17 -2.32
C HIS A 110 9.27 -3.92 -3.63
N PHE A 111 8.24 -3.07 -3.55
CA PHE A 111 7.41 -2.71 -4.68
C PHE A 111 7.43 -1.21 -4.90
N ASP A 112 8.02 -0.78 -6.01
CA ASP A 112 8.05 0.63 -6.37
C ASP A 112 6.69 1.02 -6.93
N LEU A 113 6.09 2.10 -6.41
CA LEU A 113 4.79 2.54 -6.86
C LEU A 113 4.89 3.12 -8.29
N PRO A 114 4.07 2.64 -9.23
CA PRO A 114 4.01 3.20 -10.59
C PRO A 114 3.72 4.70 -10.58
N SER A 115 4.31 5.43 -11.53
CA SER A 115 4.16 6.90 -11.61
C SER A 115 2.72 7.36 -11.79
N GLU A 116 1.89 6.56 -12.47
CA GLU A 116 0.44 6.81 -12.61
C GLU A 116 -0.29 6.81 -11.25
N ILE A 117 0.00 5.81 -10.40
CA ILE A 117 -0.56 5.69 -9.06
C ILE A 117 -0.07 6.84 -8.17
N LEU A 118 1.22 7.18 -8.23
CA LEU A 118 1.79 8.33 -7.52
C LEU A 118 1.13 9.64 -7.94
N GLN A 119 0.89 9.83 -9.25
CA GLN A 119 0.23 11.02 -9.78
C GLN A 119 -1.21 11.13 -9.32
N GLU A 120 -1.99 10.04 -9.38
CA GLU A 120 -3.38 10.03 -8.93
C GLU A 120 -3.50 10.29 -7.42
N MET A 121 -2.55 9.79 -6.62
CA MET A 121 -2.47 10.05 -5.18
C MET A 121 -1.79 11.38 -4.82
N GLN A 122 -1.32 12.15 -5.82
CA GLN A 122 -0.61 13.42 -5.63
C GLN A 122 0.68 13.29 -4.79
N ILE A 123 1.35 12.14 -4.84
CA ILE A 123 2.63 11.88 -4.19
C ILE A 123 3.75 12.36 -5.11
N LYS A 124 4.58 13.29 -4.64
CA LYS A 124 5.58 13.98 -5.47
C LYS A 124 6.90 13.23 -5.62
N ASN A 125 7.22 12.33 -4.69
CA ASN A 125 8.48 11.61 -4.67
C ASN A 125 8.28 10.18 -5.16
N GLN A 126 9.34 9.57 -5.69
CA GLN A 126 9.35 8.13 -5.89
C GLN A 126 9.24 7.47 -4.52
N CYS A 127 8.20 6.65 -4.39
CA CYS A 127 7.91 5.92 -3.17
C CYS A 127 7.87 4.44 -3.47
N ARG A 128 8.34 3.65 -2.52
CA ARG A 128 8.23 2.20 -2.55
C ARG A 128 7.56 1.67 -1.30
N ILE A 129 6.97 0.51 -1.45
CA ILE A 129 6.49 -0.33 -0.36
C ILE A 129 7.63 -1.30 -0.06
N GLU A 130 8.04 -1.37 1.20
CA GLU A 130 9.11 -2.27 1.63
C GLU A 130 8.67 -3.75 1.59
N ALA A 131 9.62 -4.68 1.43
CA ALA A 131 9.31 -6.09 1.66
C ALA A 131 8.97 -6.32 3.14
N GLY A 132 8.02 -7.19 3.44
CA GLY A 132 7.69 -7.52 4.82
C GLY A 132 6.34 -8.20 5.02
N SER A 133 6.10 -8.56 6.28
CA SER A 133 4.79 -8.99 6.77
C SER A 133 4.04 -7.81 7.36
N TYR A 134 2.88 -7.49 6.79
CA TYR A 134 2.04 -6.39 7.22
C TYR A 134 0.83 -6.91 7.99
N PRO A 135 0.51 -6.35 9.16
CA PRO A 135 -0.68 -6.75 9.88
C PRO A 135 -1.93 -6.41 9.07
N VAL A 136 -2.85 -7.35 9.02
CA VAL A 136 -4.15 -7.20 8.38
C VAL A 136 -5.15 -6.83 9.46
N VAL A 137 -5.81 -5.69 9.28
CA VAL A 137 -6.99 -5.36 10.05
C VAL A 137 -8.16 -6.08 9.38
N ASP A 138 -8.71 -7.03 10.13
CA ASP A 138 -9.82 -7.88 9.70
C ASP A 138 -11.13 -7.08 9.82
N ASP A 139 -11.77 -6.84 8.68
CA ASP A 139 -13.11 -6.28 8.57
C ASP A 139 -14.00 -7.30 7.85
N GLU A 140 -15.31 -7.29 8.11
CA GLU A 140 -16.24 -8.32 7.59
C GLU A 140 -16.19 -8.44 6.06
N ASP A 141 -16.06 -7.32 5.36
CA ASP A 141 -16.09 -7.24 3.90
C ASP A 141 -14.71 -7.07 3.27
N PHE A 142 -13.71 -6.64 4.05
CA PHE A 142 -12.41 -6.23 3.52
C PHE A 142 -11.23 -6.89 4.25
N TYR A 143 -10.12 -7.04 3.53
CA TYR A 143 -8.80 -7.09 4.14
C TYR A 143 -8.19 -5.70 4.05
N ILE A 144 -7.85 -5.11 5.20
CA ILE A 144 -7.26 -3.77 5.27
C ILE A 144 -5.80 -3.89 5.69
N VAL A 145 -4.90 -3.34 4.89
CA VAL A 145 -3.45 -3.40 5.10
C VAL A 145 -2.89 -1.99 5.13
N ASN A 146 -2.25 -1.63 6.24
CA ASN A 146 -1.53 -0.37 6.37
C ASN A 146 -0.06 -0.59 6.04
N LEU A 147 0.42 0.12 5.02
CA LEU A 147 1.76 0.03 4.49
C LEU A 147 2.54 1.31 4.78
N THR A 148 3.78 1.13 5.21
CA THR A 148 4.73 2.23 5.36
C THR A 148 5.35 2.54 4.00
N LEU A 149 5.25 3.79 3.56
CA LEU A 149 5.97 4.29 2.39
C LEU A 149 7.39 4.72 2.79
N SER A 150 8.37 4.30 2.01
CA SER A 150 9.73 4.82 2.07
C SER A 150 10.02 5.66 0.83
N ALA A 151 10.75 6.76 1.03
CA ALA A 151 11.27 7.55 -0.07
C ALA A 151 12.43 6.80 -0.72
N GLN A 152 12.51 6.82 -2.04
CA GLN A 152 13.66 6.31 -2.76
C GLN A 152 14.77 7.38 -2.75
N GLU A 153 15.95 7.01 -2.26
CA GLU A 153 17.16 7.86 -2.23
C GLU A 153 17.81 8.01 -3.61
#